data_AF-C1C711-F1
#
_entry.id   AF-C1C711-F1
#
_cell.length_a   1.000
_cell.length_b   1.000
_cell.length_c   1.000
_cell.angle_alpha   90.00
_cell.angle_beta   90.00
_cell.angle_gamma   90.00
#
_symmetry.space_group_name_H-M   'P 1'
#
loop_
_entity.id
_entity.type
_entity.pdbx_description
1 polymer ?
#
loop_
_entity_poly.entity_id
_entity_poly.type
_entity_poly.pdbx_seq_one_letter_code
_entity_poly.pdbx_strand_id
1 'polypeptide(L)'
;MTIKVLILLQTLLLGVACLEITHHKTVQAKNITLQNRLRWLLLGFACMVSFAVLISFLFPVQTRNQSVLVEVGKQVPHVIFLLFLVNASVLEEIVYRQLLWEKLTFPFVQIGVTSFLFSLAHGSNQLGSWLMYSCLGVTLAVVRLKTDCMTAMTLHLLWNSLVYVLTFL
;
A
#
# COMPACT_ATOMS: atom_id res chain seq x y z
N MET A 1 0.12 -25.63 -6.12
CA MET A 1 -0.70 -24.84 -7.07
C MET A 1 0.13 -24.57 -8.31
N THR A 2 -0.39 -24.73 -9.53
CA THR A 2 0.41 -24.53 -10.76
C THR A 2 0.57 -23.04 -11.08
N ILE A 3 1.62 -22.67 -11.83
CA ILE A 3 1.86 -21.28 -12.29
C ILE A 3 0.64 -20.71 -13.01
N LYS A 4 -0.02 -21.52 -13.86
CA LYS A 4 -1.23 -21.12 -14.60
C LYS A 4 -2.36 -20.71 -13.65
N VAL A 5 -2.58 -21.47 -12.57
CA VAL A 5 -3.60 -21.17 -11.57
C VAL A 5 -3.27 -19.89 -10.81
N LEU A 6 -1.98 -19.65 -10.49
CA LEU A 6 -1.55 -18.44 -9.81
C LEU A 6 -1.75 -17.18 -10.66
N ILE A 7 -1.39 -17.24 -11.94
CA ILE A 7 -1.65 -16.15 -12.89
C ILE A 7 -3.15 -15.90 -13.02
N LEU A 8 -3.95 -16.96 -13.22
CA LEU A 8 -5.40 -16.84 -13.33
C LEU A 8 -5.99 -16.14 -12.10
N LEU A 9 -5.62 -16.57 -10.89
CA LEU A 9 -6.12 -15.98 -9.65
C LEU A 9 -5.71 -14.51 -9.51
N GLN A 10 -4.46 -14.17 -9.79
CA GLN A 10 -3.97 -12.78 -9.72
C GLN A 10 -4.64 -11.88 -10.77
N THR A 11 -4.88 -12.38 -11.98
CA THR A 11 -5.60 -11.62 -13.02
C THR A 11 -7.08 -11.44 -12.68
N LEU A 12 -7.72 -12.46 -12.09
CA LEU A 12 -9.10 -12.38 -11.60
C LEU A 12 -9.21 -11.33 -10.50
N LEU A 13 -8.33 -11.37 -9.50
CA LEU A 13 -8.30 -10.40 -8.40
C LEU A 13 -8.10 -8.98 -8.92
N LEU A 14 -7.13 -8.77 -9.82
CA LEU A 14 -6.90 -7.46 -10.42
C LEU A 14 -8.10 -6.98 -11.25
N GLY A 15 -8.75 -7.90 -11.97
CA GLY A 15 -9.98 -7.60 -12.73
C GLY A 15 -11.12 -7.13 -11.84
N VAL A 16 -11.37 -7.82 -10.72
CA VAL A 16 -12.37 -7.42 -9.71
C VAL A 16 -12.02 -6.07 -9.10
N ALA A 17 -10.75 -5.86 -8.75
CA ALA A 17 -10.26 -4.58 -8.22
C ALA A 17 -10.47 -3.43 -9.22
N CYS A 18 -10.14 -3.63 -10.50
CA CYS A 18 -10.38 -2.65 -11.55
C CYS A 18 -11.88 -2.35 -11.72
N LEU A 19 -12.73 -3.37 -11.65
CA LEU A 19 -14.18 -3.19 -11.70
C LEU A 19 -14.67 -2.31 -10.54
N GLU A 20 -14.20 -2.58 -9.32
CA GLU A 20 -14.54 -1.79 -8.13
C GLU A 20 -14.09 -0.33 -8.27
N ILE A 21 -12.89 -0.09 -8.81
CA ILE A 21 -12.43 1.27 -9.12
C ILE A 21 -13.37 1.93 -10.13
N THR A 22 -13.78 1.23 -11.19
CA THR A 22 -14.68 1.80 -12.21
C THR A 22 -16.07 2.14 -11.67
N HIS A 23 -16.59 1.32 -10.77
CA HIS A 23 -17.90 1.53 -10.14
C HIS A 23 -17.92 2.78 -9.25
N HIS A 24 -16.80 3.09 -8.59
CA HIS A 24 -16.66 4.24 -7.69
C HIS A 24 -16.00 5.47 -8.31
N LYS A 25 -15.75 5.48 -9.64
CA LYS A 25 -15.03 6.57 -10.35
C LYS A 25 -15.56 7.97 -10.06
N THR A 26 -16.86 8.14 -9.90
CA THR A 26 -17.51 9.44 -9.64
C THR A 26 -17.23 9.98 -8.24
N VAL A 27 -17.04 9.10 -7.24
CA VAL A 27 -16.68 9.48 -5.86
C VAL A 27 -15.17 9.77 -5.73
N GLN A 28 -14.36 9.23 -6.65
CA GLN A 28 -12.91 9.34 -6.62
C GLN A 28 -12.33 10.58 -7.31
N ALA A 29 -13.06 11.18 -8.25
CA ALA A 29 -12.53 12.22 -9.11
C ALA A 29 -12.36 13.55 -8.36
N LYS A 30 -11.18 13.78 -7.78
CA LYS A 30 -10.74 15.14 -7.44
C LYS A 30 -10.13 15.81 -8.65
N ASN A 31 -10.59 17.02 -8.94
CA ASN A 31 -9.95 17.87 -9.94
C ASN A 31 -8.60 18.37 -9.39
N ILE A 32 -7.53 17.65 -9.71
CA ILE A 32 -6.17 17.95 -9.27
C ILE A 32 -5.22 17.86 -10.48
N THR A 33 -4.31 18.82 -10.57
CA THR A 33 -3.31 18.88 -11.64
C THR A 33 -2.28 17.76 -11.51
N LEU A 34 -1.71 17.33 -12.64
CA LEU A 34 -0.63 16.34 -12.66
C LEU A 34 0.58 16.78 -11.81
N GLN A 35 0.92 18.07 -11.84
CA GLN A 35 2.01 18.63 -11.04
C GLN A 35 1.74 18.46 -9.53
N ASN A 36 0.52 18.72 -9.07
CA ASN A 36 0.18 18.54 -7.66
C ASN A 36 0.16 17.06 -7.25
N ARG A 37 -0.30 16.16 -8.13
CA ARG A 37 -0.21 14.71 -7.90
C ARG A 37 1.24 14.28 -7.70
N LEU A 38 2.13 14.70 -8.61
CA LEU A 38 3.56 14.37 -8.52
C LEU A 38 4.21 14.94 -7.26
N ARG A 39 3.86 16.17 -6.87
CA ARG A 39 4.34 16.77 -5.61
C ARG A 39 3.96 15.92 -4.38
N TRP A 40 2.70 15.52 -4.26
CA TRP A 40 2.24 14.70 -3.14
C TRP A 40 2.80 13.28 -3.18
N LEU A 41 2.98 12.71 -4.37
CA LEU A 41 3.64 11.42 -4.55
C LEU A 41 5.09 11.45 -4.05
N LEU A 42 5.88 12.44 -4.50
CA LEU A 42 7.28 12.60 -4.11
C LEU A 42 7.42 12.92 -2.61
N LEU A 43 6.59 13.82 -2.08
CA LEU A 43 6.58 14.16 -0.66
C LEU A 43 6.21 12.95 0.20
N GLY A 44 5.17 12.19 -0.20
CA GLY A 44 4.76 10.98 0.48
C GLY A 44 5.85 9.91 0.48
N PHE A 45 6.51 9.71 -0.67
CA PHE A 45 7.60 8.74 -0.80
C PHE A 45 8.82 9.12 0.07
N ALA A 46 9.25 10.38 0.01
CA ALA A 46 10.33 10.88 0.85
C ALA A 46 10.01 10.77 2.34
N CYS A 47 8.76 11.05 2.72
CA CYS A 47 8.26 10.91 4.09
C CYS A 47 8.34 9.45 4.57
N MET A 48 7.87 8.50 3.76
CA MET A 48 7.91 7.07 4.08
C MET A 48 9.34 6.56 4.24
N VAL A 49 10.25 6.93 3.33
CA VAL A 49 11.68 6.57 3.44
C VAL A 49 12.29 7.16 4.70
N SER A 50 12.02 8.44 4.99
CA SER A 50 12.58 9.12 6.18
C SER A 50 12.11 8.47 7.48
N PHE A 51 10.81 8.17 7.60
CA PHE A 51 10.28 7.47 8.77
C PHE A 51 10.81 6.05 8.89
N ALA A 52 10.93 5.32 7.78
CA ALA A 52 11.47 3.96 7.82
C ALA A 52 12.91 3.96 8.33
N VAL A 53 13.77 4.84 7.81
CA VAL A 53 15.16 4.99 8.27
C VAL A 53 15.21 5.39 9.75
N LEU A 54 14.42 6.39 10.15
CA LEU A 54 14.38 6.85 11.55
C LEU A 54 13.93 5.74 12.51
N ILE A 55 12.86 5.02 12.17
CA ILE A 55 12.33 3.94 13.02
C ILE A 55 13.34 2.80 13.10
N SER A 56 13.94 2.40 11.98
CA SER A 56 14.99 1.37 11.96
C SER A 56 16.25 1.76 12.73
N PHE A 57 16.53 3.06 12.86
CA PHE A 57 17.62 3.56 13.70
C PHE A 57 17.27 3.50 15.20
N LEU A 58 16.02 3.80 15.56
CA LEU A 58 15.58 3.88 16.96
C LEU A 58 15.13 2.55 17.56
N PHE A 59 14.62 1.63 16.72
CA PHE A 59 14.02 0.38 17.17
C PHE A 59 14.48 -0.79 16.31
N PRO A 60 14.61 -2.00 16.88
CA PRO A 60 14.69 -3.20 16.08
C PRO A 60 13.40 -3.35 15.26
N VAL A 61 13.55 -3.54 13.96
CA VAL A 61 12.44 -3.75 13.04
C VAL A 61 12.60 -5.12 12.39
N GLN A 62 11.72 -6.03 12.76
CA GLN A 62 11.53 -7.29 12.05
C GLN A 62 10.05 -7.47 11.75
N THR A 63 9.68 -7.30 10.48
CA THR A 63 8.28 -7.43 10.06
C THR A 63 8.01 -8.86 9.60
N ARG A 64 6.98 -9.49 10.19
CA ARG A 64 6.53 -10.83 9.78
C ARG A 64 6.14 -10.85 8.30
N ASN A 65 5.51 -9.78 7.82
CA ASN A 65 5.16 -9.65 6.41
C ASN A 65 6.40 -9.73 5.52
N GLN A 66 7.46 -8.96 5.81
CA GLN A 66 8.69 -9.01 5.00
C GLN A 66 9.34 -10.40 5.01
N SER A 67 9.40 -11.08 6.16
CA SER A 67 9.97 -12.43 6.20
C SER A 67 9.19 -13.43 5.34
N VAL A 68 7.85 -13.35 5.35
CA VAL A 68 6.99 -14.21 4.52
C VAL A 68 7.16 -13.85 3.04
N LEU A 69 7.21 -12.56 2.70
CA LEU A 69 7.41 -12.10 1.33
C LEU A 69 8.77 -12.54 0.77
N VAL A 70 9.83 -12.51 1.57
CA VAL A 70 11.16 -13.03 1.18
C VAL A 70 11.11 -14.53 0.91
N GLU A 71 10.44 -15.30 1.76
CA GLU A 71 10.30 -16.74 1.60
C GLU A 71 9.51 -17.09 0.33
N VAL A 72 8.35 -16.46 0.13
CA VAL A 72 7.51 -16.66 -1.06
C VAL A 72 8.23 -16.20 -2.32
N GLY A 73 8.91 -15.04 -2.28
CA GLY A 73 9.63 -14.49 -3.43
C GLY A 73 10.78 -15.37 -3.92
N LYS A 74 11.38 -16.19 -3.05
CA LYS A 74 12.38 -17.20 -3.44
C LYS A 74 11.78 -18.41 -4.15
N GLN A 75 10.48 -18.66 -3.98
CA GLN A 75 9.79 -19.86 -4.48
C GLN A 75 9.07 -19.62 -5.82
N VAL A 76 8.84 -18.37 -6.21
CA VAL A 76 8.07 -18.02 -7.41
C VAL A 76 8.90 -17.19 -8.39
N PRO A 77 8.64 -17.27 -9.70
CA PRO A 77 9.27 -16.39 -10.68
C PRO A 77 9.02 -14.91 -10.35
N HIS A 78 10.05 -14.07 -10.53
CA HIS A 78 10.00 -12.63 -10.24
C HIS A 78 8.79 -11.92 -10.87
N VAL A 79 8.42 -12.28 -12.11
CA VAL A 79 7.26 -11.68 -12.79
C VAL A 79 5.96 -11.93 -12.02
N ILE A 80 5.78 -13.13 -11.47
CA ILE A 80 4.58 -13.49 -10.69
C ILE A 80 4.60 -12.80 -9.33
N PHE A 81 5.78 -12.66 -8.73
CA PHE A 81 5.94 -11.93 -7.47
C PHE A 81 5.61 -10.44 -7.66
N LEU A 82 6.11 -9.81 -8.73
CA LEU A 82 5.81 -8.41 -9.05
C LEU A 82 4.31 -8.20 -9.31
N LEU A 83 3.64 -9.12 -10.02
CA LEU A 83 2.19 -9.06 -10.21
C LEU A 83 1.42 -9.21 -8.88
N PHE A 84 1.93 -10.02 -7.95
CA PHE A 84 1.41 -10.08 -6.60
C PHE A 84 1.57 -8.74 -5.86
N LEU A 85 2.73 -8.09 -5.93
CA LEU A 85 2.94 -6.78 -5.30
C LEU A 85 2.00 -5.71 -5.85
N VAL A 86 1.76 -5.71 -7.17
CA VAL A 86 0.75 -4.85 -7.80
C VAL A 86 -0.63 -5.14 -7.23
N ASN A 87 -1.04 -6.41 -7.19
CA ASN A 87 -2.34 -6.81 -6.63
C ASN A 87 -2.49 -6.39 -5.16
N ALA A 88 -1.47 -6.61 -4.33
CA ALA A 88 -1.47 -6.24 -2.92
C ALA A 88 -1.65 -4.73 -2.75
N SER A 89 -0.83 -3.91 -3.43
CA SER A 89 -0.95 -2.45 -3.38
C SER A 89 -2.33 -1.96 -3.86
N VAL A 90 -2.88 -2.57 -4.90
CA VAL A 90 -4.20 -2.19 -5.42
C VAL A 90 -5.31 -2.55 -4.42
N LEU A 91 -5.34 -3.80 -3.98
CA LEU A 91 -6.40 -4.32 -3.13
C LEU A 91 -6.43 -3.62 -1.78
N GLU A 92 -5.27 -3.41 -1.15
CA GLU A 92 -5.18 -2.73 0.15
C GLU A 92 -5.69 -1.29 0.06
N GLU A 93 -5.31 -0.54 -0.97
CA GLU A 93 -5.81 0.84 -1.12
C GLU A 93 -7.29 0.90 -1.46
N ILE A 94 -7.83 -0.05 -2.23
CA ILE A 94 -9.29 -0.12 -2.46
C ILE A 94 -10.01 -0.39 -1.13
N VAL A 95 -9.59 -1.41 -0.37
CA VAL A 95 -10.25 -1.78 0.87
C VAL A 95 -10.24 -0.62 1.87
N TYR A 96 -9.07 -0.03 2.11
CA TYR A 96 -8.93 0.96 3.17
C TYR A 96 -9.20 2.40 2.70
N ARG A 97 -8.72 2.79 1.52
CA ARG A 97 -8.70 4.19 1.06
C ARG A 97 -9.81 4.51 0.04
N GLN A 98 -10.59 3.52 -0.37
CA GLN A 98 -11.84 3.68 -1.12
C GLN A 98 -13.03 3.20 -0.29
N LEU A 99 -13.20 1.89 -0.11
CA LEU A 99 -14.41 1.31 0.48
C LEU A 99 -14.65 1.75 1.91
N LEU A 100 -13.66 1.54 2.79
CA LEU A 100 -13.77 1.97 4.19
C LEU A 100 -13.76 3.51 4.31
N TRP A 101 -12.93 4.18 3.52
CA TRP A 101 -12.82 5.64 3.51
C TRP A 101 -14.16 6.32 3.23
N GLU A 102 -14.93 5.80 2.27
CA GLU A 102 -16.23 6.32 1.88
C GLU A 102 -17.34 6.10 2.93
N LYS A 103 -17.15 5.17 3.88
CA LYS A 103 -18.06 4.98 5.01
C LYS A 103 -17.81 5.96 6.17
N LEU A 104 -16.70 6.69 6.13
CA LEU A 104 -16.29 7.61 7.18
C LEU A 104 -16.45 9.05 6.72
N THR A 105 -17.00 9.92 7.57
CA THR A 105 -17.32 11.30 7.20
C THR A 105 -16.18 12.28 7.49
N PHE A 106 -15.54 12.16 8.66
CA PHE A 106 -14.58 13.16 9.13
C PHE A 106 -13.15 12.82 8.70
N PRO A 107 -12.37 13.78 8.16
CA PRO A 107 -11.01 13.52 7.67
C PRO A 107 -10.06 12.92 8.71
N PHE A 108 -10.12 13.38 9.96
CA PHE A 108 -9.29 12.82 11.03
C PHE A 108 -9.67 11.37 11.36
N VAL A 109 -10.96 11.04 11.31
CA VAL A 109 -11.45 9.68 11.53
C VAL A 109 -11.06 8.78 10.34
N GLN A 110 -11.18 9.28 9.10
CA GLN A 110 -10.71 8.59 7.90
C GLN A 110 -9.22 8.21 8.02
N ILE A 111 -8.36 9.19 8.34
CA ILE A 111 -6.92 8.94 8.52
C ILE A 111 -6.69 7.94 9.66
N GLY A 112 -7.27 8.20 10.84
CA GLY A 112 -7.04 7.38 12.03
C GLY A 112 -7.47 5.93 11.85
N VAL A 113 -8.72 5.69 11.45
CA VAL A 113 -9.30 4.34 11.35
C VAL A 113 -8.62 3.53 10.24
N THR A 114 -8.45 4.12 9.04
CA THR A 114 -7.86 3.38 7.90
C THR A 114 -6.39 3.07 8.13
N SER A 115 -5.64 3.95 8.80
CA SER A 115 -4.23 3.72 9.13
C SER A 115 -4.07 2.71 10.27
N PHE A 116 -4.91 2.79 11.29
CA PHE A 116 -4.90 1.84 12.40
C PHE A 116 -5.22 0.42 11.94
N LEU A 117 -6.30 0.23 11.18
CA LEU A 117 -6.67 -1.10 10.67
C LEU A 117 -5.66 -1.65 9.66
N PHE A 118 -5.06 -0.78 8.83
CA PHE A 118 -3.95 -1.15 7.96
C PHE A 118 -2.76 -1.68 8.77
N SER A 119 -2.33 -0.95 9.80
CA SER A 119 -1.23 -1.38 10.66
C SER A 119 -1.55 -2.68 11.43
N LEU A 120 -2.80 -2.84 11.86
CA LEU A 120 -3.24 -4.04 12.58
C LEU A 120 -3.22 -5.27 11.67
N ALA A 121 -3.65 -5.16 10.41
CA ALA A 121 -3.66 -6.25 9.45
C ALA A 121 -2.26 -6.80 9.13
N HIS A 122 -1.23 -5.97 9.32
CA HIS A 122 0.17 -6.37 9.13
C HIS A 122 0.73 -7.24 10.28
N GLY A 123 -0.04 -7.47 11.35
CA GLY A 123 0.27 -8.46 12.38
C GLY A 123 1.62 -8.26 13.06
N SER A 124 2.01 -7.01 13.28
CA SER A 124 3.30 -6.66 13.87
C SER A 124 3.34 -7.04 15.36
N ASN A 125 4.31 -7.88 15.74
CA ASN A 125 4.53 -8.31 17.13
C ASN A 125 5.57 -7.45 17.87
N GLN A 126 6.16 -6.46 17.19
CA GLN A 126 7.20 -5.58 17.71
C GLN A 126 6.78 -4.13 17.52
N LEU A 127 7.14 -3.26 18.47
CA LEU A 127 6.81 -1.85 18.43
C LEU A 127 7.37 -1.16 17.17
N GLY A 128 8.64 -1.41 16.83
CA GLY A 128 9.26 -0.83 15.62
C GLY A 128 8.50 -1.18 14.34
N SER A 129 8.12 -2.45 14.19
CA SER A 129 7.31 -2.93 13.06
C SER A 129 5.91 -2.30 13.03
N TRP A 130 5.26 -2.15 14.19
CA TRP A 130 3.95 -1.51 14.30
C TRP A 130 4.03 -0.02 13.93
N LEU A 131 5.06 0.69 14.42
CA LEU A 131 5.32 2.09 14.08
C LEU A 131 5.58 2.24 12.58
N MET A 132 6.33 1.33 11.97
CA MET A 132 6.62 1.37 10.53
C MET A 132 5.35 1.28 9.69
N TYR A 133 4.46 0.31 9.98
CA TYR A 133 3.18 0.19 9.27
C TYR A 133 2.19 1.31 9.61
N SER A 134 2.24 1.85 10.83
CA SER A 134 1.43 3.01 11.22
C SER A 134 1.83 4.26 10.43
N CYS A 135 3.13 4.57 10.33
CA CYS A 135 3.64 5.68 9.53
C CYS A 135 3.33 5.52 8.04
N LEU A 136 3.46 4.29 7.52
CA LEU A 136 3.07 3.95 6.15
C LEU A 136 1.57 4.23 5.93
N GLY A 137 0.71 3.67 6.77
CA GLY A 137 -0.74 3.83 6.69
C GLY A 137 -1.19 5.29 6.78
N VAL A 138 -0.59 6.06 7.70
CA VAL A 138 -0.89 7.50 7.85
C VAL A 138 -0.45 8.27 6.61
N THR A 139 0.73 8.00 6.07
CA THR A 139 1.22 8.71 4.87
C THR A 139 0.31 8.43 3.67
N LEU A 140 -0.06 7.17 3.45
CA LEU A 140 -1.00 6.78 2.38
C LEU A 140 -2.36 7.44 2.57
N ALA A 141 -2.89 7.49 3.79
CA ALA A 141 -4.14 8.17 4.12
C ALA A 141 -4.07 9.69 3.87
N VAL A 142 -2.96 10.35 4.22
CA VAL A 142 -2.76 11.79 3.97
C VAL A 142 -2.68 12.07 2.46
N VAL A 143 -1.95 11.25 1.71
CA VAL A 143 -1.87 11.38 0.25
C VAL A 143 -3.25 11.17 -0.37
N ARG A 144 -4.01 10.16 0.06
CA ARG A 144 -5.43 9.98 -0.34
C ARG A 144 -6.29 11.20 -0.06
N LEU A 145 -6.14 11.81 1.12
CA LEU A 145 -6.90 13.00 1.52
C LEU A 145 -6.53 14.22 0.67
N LYS A 146 -5.27 14.38 0.29
CA LYS A 146 -4.79 15.55 -0.48
C LYS A 146 -4.93 15.39 -1.98
N THR A 147 -4.99 14.14 -2.45
CA THR A 147 -5.11 13.78 -3.86
C THR A 147 -6.29 12.83 -4.05
N ASP A 148 -6.05 11.56 -4.34
CA ASP A 148 -7.07 10.53 -4.53
C ASP A 148 -6.52 9.11 -4.26
N CYS A 149 -7.37 8.11 -4.46
CA CYS A 149 -7.04 6.71 -4.22
C CYS A 149 -5.96 6.21 -5.20
N MET A 150 -6.00 6.66 -6.45
CA MET A 150 -5.01 6.26 -7.46
C MET A 150 -3.60 6.73 -7.10
N THR A 151 -3.46 7.95 -6.57
CA THR A 151 -2.16 8.48 -6.16
C THR A 151 -1.62 7.75 -4.93
N ALA A 152 -2.49 7.40 -3.95
CA ALA A 152 -2.10 6.58 -2.80
C ALA A 152 -1.67 5.17 -3.23
N MET A 153 -2.40 4.54 -4.16
CA MET A 153 -2.08 3.24 -4.74
C MET A 153 -0.75 3.24 -5.51
N THR A 154 -0.49 4.31 -6.26
CA THR A 154 0.80 4.49 -6.93
C THR A 154 1.94 4.64 -5.92
N LEU A 155 1.74 5.42 -4.86
CA LEU A 155 2.73 5.58 -3.79
C LEU A 155 3.01 4.27 -3.07
N HIS A 156 1.98 3.49 -2.76
CA HIS A 156 2.11 2.18 -2.13
C HIS A 156 2.87 1.21 -3.04
N LEU A 157 2.55 1.19 -4.34
CA LEU A 157 3.27 0.35 -5.30
C LEU A 157 4.75 0.76 -5.41
N LEU A 158 5.07 2.05 -5.38
CA LEU A 158 6.45 2.54 -5.36
C LEU A 158 7.20 2.07 -4.12
N TRP A 159 6.55 2.08 -2.95
CA TRP A 159 7.11 1.53 -1.73
C TRP A 159 7.43 0.05 -1.84
N ASN A 160 6.46 -0.75 -2.29
CA ASN A 160 6.65 -2.19 -2.48
C ASN A 160 7.72 -2.49 -3.52
N SER A 161 7.82 -1.68 -4.57
CA SER A 161 8.87 -1.78 -5.59
C SER A 161 10.25 -1.46 -5.01
N LEU A 162 10.38 -0.41 -4.20
CA LEU A 162 11.63 -0.07 -3.52
C LEU A 162 12.07 -1.23 -2.61
N VAL A 163 11.17 -1.72 -1.76
CA VAL A 163 11.45 -2.83 -0.84
C VAL A 163 11.86 -4.08 -1.62
N TYR A 164 11.17 -4.39 -2.73
CA TYR A 164 11.54 -5.49 -3.61
C TYR A 164 12.97 -5.34 -4.14
N VAL A 165 13.31 -4.18 -4.72
CA VAL A 165 14.65 -3.91 -5.24
C VAL A 165 15.69 -4.09 -4.14
N LEU A 166 15.50 -3.48 -2.97
CA LEU A 166 16.45 -3.58 -1.86
C LEU A 166 16.61 -4.98 -1.26
N THR A 167 15.66 -5.89 -1.55
CA THR A 167 15.62 -7.22 -0.94
C THR A 167 16.08 -8.32 -1.89
N PHE A 168 15.79 -8.19 -3.18
CA PHE A 168 15.97 -9.26 -4.17
C PHE A 168 16.94 -8.91 -5.30
N LEU A 169 17.30 -7.64 -5.48
CA LEU A 169 18.28 -7.18 -6.48
C LEU A 169 19.53 -6.65 -5.79
#